data_AF-U7R1H4-F1
#
_entry.id   AF-U7R1H4-F1
#
_cell.length_a   1.000
_cell.length_b   1.000
_cell.length_c   1.000
_cell.angle_alpha   90.00
_cell.angle_beta   90.00
_cell.angle_gamma   90.00
#
_symmetry.space_group_name_H-M   'P 1'
#
loop_
_entity.id
_entity.type
_entity.pdbx_description
1 polymer ?
#
loop_
_entity_poly.entity_id
_entity_poly.type
_entity_poly.pdbx_seq_one_letter_code
_entity_poly.pdbx_strand_id
1 'polypeptide(L)' 'MCRYESLKDGVLDLADIALMNDALDVKSENEAMIERWRSEQ' A
#
# COMPACT_ATOMS: atom_id res chain seq x y z
N MET A 1 8.36 -0.12 -8.97
CA MET A 1 8.30 -1.54 -8.56
C MET A 1 9.56 -1.79 -7.74
N CYS A 2 9.43 -2.27 -6.49
CA CYS A 2 10.59 -2.57 -5.64
C CYS A 2 11.42 -3.70 -6.25
N ARG A 3 12.74 -3.53 -6.30
CA ARG A 3 13.68 -4.53 -6.80
C ARG A 3 14.05 -5.49 -5.67
N TYR A 4 14.17 -6.78 -5.99
CA TYR A 4 14.55 -7.80 -5.01
C TYR A 4 15.99 -7.58 -4.49
N GLU A 5 16.86 -7.07 -5.35
CA GLU A 5 18.23 -6.69 -5.01
C GLU A 5 18.25 -5.63 -3.91
N SER A 6 17.29 -4.70 -3.91
CA SER A 6 17.18 -3.61 -2.92
C SER A 6 16.91 -4.10 -1.51
N LEU A 7 16.31 -5.29 -1.36
CA LEU A 7 16.11 -5.94 -0.06
C LEU A 7 17.40 -6.58 0.46
N LYS A 8 18.30 -6.97 -0.45
CA LYS A 8 19.56 -7.62 -0.10
C LYS A 8 20.66 -6.61 0.20
N ASP A 9 20.71 -5.52 -0.56
CA ASP A 9 21.68 -4.45 -0.37
C ASP A 9 21.30 -3.45 0.74
N GLY A 10 20.08 -3.58 1.29
CA GLY A 10 19.58 -2.78 2.40
C GLY A 10 19.09 -1.39 2.00
N VAL A 11 18.96 -1.10 0.70
CA VAL A 11 18.35 0.14 0.20
C VAL A 11 16.86 0.19 0.49
N LEU A 12 16.21 -0.96 0.58
CA LEU A 12 14.82 -1.13 1.01
C LEU A 12 14.80 -2.08 2.19
N ASP A 13 14.19 -1.67 3.30
CA ASP A 13 14.09 -2.49 4.50
C ASP A 13 12.64 -2.86 4.87
N LEU A 14 12.50 -3.58 5.98
CA LEU A 14 11.19 -4.01 6.48
C LEU A 14 10.33 -2.85 6.99
N ALA A 15 10.95 -1.75 7.47
CA ALA A 15 10.22 -0.57 7.91
C ALA A 15 9.64 0.17 6.69
N ASP A 16 10.39 0.25 5.58
CA ASP A 16 9.89 0.81 4.33
C ASP A 16 8.71 0.00 3.77
N ILE A 17 8.81 -1.34 3.82
CA ILE A 17 7.71 -2.23 3.41
C ILE A 17 6.50 -2.05 4.31
N ALA A 18 6.70 -1.97 5.63
CA ALA A 18 5.60 -1.77 6.58
C ALA A 18 4.87 -0.45 6.29
N LEU A 19 5.60 0.64 6.06
CA LEU A 19 5.02 1.93 5.70
C LEU A 19 4.24 1.86 4.37
N MET A 20 4.77 1.13 3.38
CA MET A 20 4.07 0.94 2.10
C MET A 20 2.77 0.14 2.29
N ASN A 21 2.77 -0.88 3.16
CA ASN A 21 1.56 -1.64 3.46
C ASN A 21 0.50 -0.77 4.11
N ASP A 22 0.87 0.04 5.10
CA ASP A 22 -0.07 0.97 5.76
C ASP A 22 -0.72 1.93 4.74
N ALA A 23 0.07 2.43 3.79
CA ALA A 23 -0.44 3.31 2.73
C ALA A 23 -1.39 2.58 1.75
N LEU A 24 -1.12 1.31 1.45
CA LEU A 24 -1.99 0.49 0.61
C LEU A 24 -3.31 0.17 1.30
N ASP A 25 -3.29 -0.08 2.61
CA ASP A 25 -4.50 -0.32 3.40
C ASP A 25 -5.41 0.90 3.39
N VAL A 26 -4.86 2.10 3.68
CA VAL A 26 -5.62 3.37 3.60
C VAL A 26 -6.21 3.58 2.20
N LYS A 27 -5.44 3.27 1.15
CA LYS A 27 -5.94 3.39 -0.22
C LYS A 27 -7.10 2.42 -0.48
N SER A 28 -6.99 1.18 -0.03
CA SER A 28 -8.03 0.16 -0.19
C SER A 28 -9.32 0.55 0.53
N GLU A 29 -9.21 1.07 1.76
CA GLU A 29 -10.36 1.56 2.52
C GLU A 29 -11.06 2.73 1.80
N ASN A 30 -10.30 3.67 1.26
CA ASN A 30 -10.84 4.79 0.49
C ASN A 30 -11.58 4.30 -0.76
N GLU A 31 -11.00 3.35 -1.50
CA GLU A 31 -11.63 2.76 -2.69
C GLU A 31 -12.93 2.04 -2.32
N ALA A 32 -12.95 1.27 -1.23
CA ALA A 32 -14.13 0.60 -0.73
C ALA A 32 -15.24 1.59 -0.30
N MET A 33 -14.86 2.69 0.33
CA MET A 33 -15.80 3.75 0.73
C MET A 33 -16.41 4.46 -0.48
N ILE A 34 -15.59 4.79 -1.48
CA ILE A 34 -16.07 5.37 -2.74
C ILE A 34 -17.03 4.41 -3.45
N GLU A 35 -16.71 3.12 -3.49
CA GLU A 35 -17.56 2.13 -4.15
C GLU A 35 -18.92 1.99 -3.45
N ARG A 36 -18.92 1.97 -2.11
CA ARG A 36 -20.17 2.01 -1.33
C ARG A 36 -20.99 3.26 -1.66
N TRP A 37 -20.37 4.43 -1.67
CA TRP A 37 -21.04 5.69 -2.01
C TRP A 37 -21.62 5.69 -3.43
N ARG A 38 -20.93 5.06 -4.40
CA ARG A 38 -21.45 4.91 -5.76
C ARG A 38 -22.64 3.95 -5.83
N SER A 39 -22.62 2.88 -5.06
CA SER A 39 -23.72 1.89 -5.04
C SER A 39 -24.99 2.41 -4.36
N GLU A 40 -24.86 3.45 -3.54
CA GLU A 40 -25.98 4.11 -2.82
C GLU A 40 -26.61 5.28 -3.62
N GLN A 41 -26.07 5.64 -4.79
CA GLN A 41 -26.65 6.63 -5.73
C GLN A 41 -27.49 5.94 -6.82
#